data_AF-A0A7K6RSH4-F1
#
_entry.id   AF-A0A7K6RSH4-F1
#
_cell.length_a   1.000
_cell.length_b   1.000
_cell.length_c   1.000
_cell.angle_alpha   90.00
_cell.angle_beta   90.00
_cell.angle_gamma   90.00
#
_symmetry.space_group_name_H-M   'P 1'
#
loop_
_entity.id
_entity.type
_entity.pdbx_description
1 polymer ?
#
loop_
_entity_poly.entity_id
_entity_poly.type
_entity_poly.pdbx_seq_one_letter_code
_entity_poly.pdbx_strand_id
1 'polypeptide(L)' 'GKPKRTSRKRKSDNLLLQPLEKRKRVSFGGHLSPELFDKSLPPNSPLKKGGIPARLSLMYGNSPRAVLKKAQGLKRFGVQ' A
#
# COMPACT_ATOMS: atom_id res chain seq x y z
N GLY A 1 -27.71 -4.95 -52.53
CA GLY A 1 -26.64 -5.93 -52.22
C GLY A 1 -25.63 -5.30 -51.28
N LYS A 2 -25.20 -6.01 -50.23
CA LYS A 2 -24.14 -5.56 -49.31
C LYS A 2 -22.75 -5.80 -49.94
N PRO A 3 -21.80 -4.87 -49.78
CA PRO A 3 -20.39 -5.25 -49.68
C PRO A 3 -19.83 -5.09 -48.27
N LYS A 4 -18.85 -5.97 -48.01
CA LYS A 4 -18.31 -6.41 -46.71
C LYS A 4 -17.33 -5.41 -46.08
N ARG A 5 -17.29 -5.49 -44.74
CA ARG A 5 -16.33 -4.86 -43.83
C ARG A 5 -14.89 -5.30 -44.16
N THR A 6 -13.95 -4.35 -44.21
CA THR A 6 -12.61 -4.55 -43.64
C THR A 6 -12.17 -3.25 -42.96
N SER A 7 -12.62 -3.05 -41.71
CA SER A 7 -11.99 -2.06 -40.84
C SER A 7 -10.55 -2.50 -40.67
N ARG A 8 -9.62 -1.83 -41.37
CA ARG A 8 -8.17 -2.03 -41.23
C ARG A 8 -7.81 -1.69 -39.79
N LYS A 9 -7.89 -2.70 -38.93
CA LYS A 9 -7.48 -2.67 -37.54
C LYS A 9 -6.00 -2.33 -37.61
N ARG A 10 -5.65 -1.06 -37.39
CA ARG A 10 -4.29 -0.67 -37.09
C ARG A 10 -3.91 -1.48 -35.86
N LYS A 11 -3.22 -2.61 -36.08
CA LYS A 11 -2.31 -3.13 -35.09
C LYS A 11 -1.27 -2.03 -34.98
N SER A 12 -1.51 -1.09 -34.07
CA SER A 12 -0.39 -0.33 -33.52
C SER A 12 0.52 -1.40 -32.99
N ASP A 13 1.69 -1.49 -33.62
CA ASP A 13 2.77 -2.36 -33.20
C ASP A 13 2.73 -2.43 -31.69
N ASN A 14 2.70 -3.66 -31.18
CA ASN A 14 3.24 -3.90 -29.87
C ASN A 14 4.68 -3.44 -30.01
N LEU A 15 4.95 -2.13 -29.83
CA LEU A 15 6.25 -1.63 -29.46
C LEU A 15 6.63 -2.60 -28.39
N LEU A 16 7.62 -3.42 -28.71
CA LEU A 16 8.17 -4.43 -27.85
C LEU A 16 8.46 -3.68 -26.56
N LEU A 17 7.49 -3.68 -25.65
CA LEU A 17 7.67 -3.44 -24.24
C LEU A 17 8.38 -4.70 -23.78
N GLN A 18 9.60 -4.90 -24.33
CA GLN A 18 10.78 -5.25 -23.56
C GLN A 18 10.45 -4.83 -22.15
N PRO A 19 10.25 -5.77 -21.20
CA PRO A 19 9.97 -5.41 -19.82
C PRO A 19 11.00 -4.37 -19.45
N LEU A 20 10.57 -3.10 -19.42
CA LEU A 20 11.43 -1.97 -19.11
C LEU A 20 12.08 -2.40 -17.83
N GLU A 21 13.41 -2.53 -17.84
CA GLU A 21 14.19 -2.93 -16.66
C GLU A 21 13.52 -2.33 -15.43
N LYS A 22 13.28 -3.14 -14.38
CA LYS A 22 12.47 -2.75 -13.21
C LYS A 22 13.05 -1.47 -12.56
N ARG A 23 12.70 -0.32 -13.11
CA ARG A 23 13.19 1.00 -12.73
C ARG A 23 12.29 1.49 -11.61
N LYS A 24 12.89 2.14 -10.62
CA LYS A 24 12.15 2.79 -9.54
C LYS A 24 11.30 3.90 -10.17
N ARG A 25 9.99 3.72 -10.16
CA ARG A 25 9.00 4.70 -10.63
C ARG A 25 8.03 4.97 -9.50
N VAL A 26 7.58 6.22 -9.40
CA VAL A 26 6.55 6.60 -8.43
C VAL A 26 5.22 6.01 -8.90
N SER A 27 4.48 5.48 -7.94
CA SER A 27 3.10 5.02 -8.11
C SER A 27 2.26 5.51 -6.95
N PHE A 28 0.95 5.58 -7.16
CA PHE A 28 -0.01 5.87 -6.11
C PHE A 28 -0.61 4.54 -5.63
N GLY A 29 -0.71 4.37 -4.31
CA GLY A 29 -1.40 3.23 -3.72
C GLY A 29 -2.92 3.31 -3.91
N GLY A 30 -3.62 2.26 -3.48
CA GLY A 30 -5.09 2.30 -3.38
C GLY A 30 -5.57 3.24 -2.27
N HIS A 31 -6.89 3.45 -2.22
CA HIS A 31 -7.53 4.19 -1.14
C HIS A 31 -7.32 3.49 0.20
N LEU A 32 -7.03 4.26 1.24
CA LEU A 32 -6.96 3.80 2.62
C LEU A 32 -8.12 4.41 3.40
N SER A 33 -8.62 3.69 4.41
CA SER A 33 -9.60 4.25 5.33
C SER A 33 -9.01 5.47 6.03
N PRO A 34 -9.74 6.60 6.12
CA PRO A 34 -9.27 7.77 6.84
C PRO A 34 -9.22 7.49 8.35
N GLU A 35 -8.46 8.31 9.06
CA GLU A 35 -8.46 8.33 10.53
C GLU A 35 -9.60 9.22 11.03
N LEU A 36 -10.43 8.68 11.93
CA LEU A 36 -11.55 9.40 12.51
C LEU A 36 -11.14 10.02 13.84
N PHE A 37 -11.18 11.35 13.92
CA PHE A 37 -10.87 12.11 15.14
C PHE A 37 -12.11 12.86 15.64
N ASP A 38 -12.19 13.01 16.97
CA ASP A 38 -13.04 14.01 17.60
C ASP A 38 -12.15 15.21 17.96
N LYS A 39 -12.65 16.42 17.73
CA LYS A 39 -11.95 17.67 18.05
C LYS A 39 -11.86 17.92 19.56
N SER A 40 -12.77 17.34 20.35
CA SER A 40 -12.79 17.47 21.80
C SER A 40 -11.75 16.58 22.49
N LEU A 41 -11.31 15.53 21.80
CA LEU A 41 -10.35 14.56 22.32
C LEU A 41 -8.91 15.01 22.04
N PRO A 42 -7.95 14.58 22.89
CA PRO A 42 -6.55 14.84 22.62
C PRO A 42 -6.11 14.15 21.31
N PRO A 43 -5.10 14.71 20.62
CA PRO A 43 -4.65 14.22 19.32
C PRO A 43 -4.08 12.78 19.34
N ASN A 44 -3.81 12.22 20.52
CA ASN A 44 -3.31 10.85 20.69
C ASN A 44 -4.41 9.78 20.83
N SER A 45 -5.68 10.17 20.84
CA SER A 45 -6.82 9.27 21.06
C SER A 45 -7.84 9.36 19.91
N PRO A 46 -7.48 8.95 18.69
CA PRO A 46 -8.43 8.90 17.58
C PRO A 46 -9.56 7.91 17.88
N LEU A 47 -10.77 8.24 17.41
CA LEU A 47 -11.94 7.37 17.56
C LEU A 47 -11.79 6.07 16.75
N LYS A 48 -11.23 6.17 15.54
CA LYS A 48 -10.91 5.02 14.69
C LYS A 48 -9.61 5.26 13.95
N LYS A 49 -8.71 4.28 13.99
CA LYS A 49 -7.44 4.32 13.27
C LYS A 49 -7.66 4.20 11.76
N GLY A 50 -6.91 4.98 10.99
CA GLY A 50 -6.90 4.90 9.54
C GLY A 50 -6.23 3.61 9.02
N GLY A 51 -6.38 3.36 7.72
CA GLY A 51 -5.75 2.25 7.03
C GLY A 51 -4.22 2.44 6.97
N ILE A 52 -3.48 1.37 7.25
CA ILE A 52 -2.01 1.39 7.20
C ILE A 52 -1.59 0.91 5.80
N PRO A 53 -0.72 1.64 5.08
CA PRO A 53 -0.25 1.21 3.77
C PRO A 53 0.49 -0.12 3.89
N ALA A 54 -0.01 -1.15 3.21
CA ALA A 54 0.61 -2.47 3.17
C ALA A 54 1.28 -2.70 1.80
N ARG A 55 2.49 -3.28 1.80
CA ARG A 55 3.13 -3.75 0.57
C ARG A 55 2.57 -5.12 0.20
N LEU A 56 1.49 -5.12 -0.58
CA LEU A 56 0.82 -6.36 -1.02
C LEU A 56 1.74 -7.29 -1.82
N SER A 57 2.76 -6.75 -2.51
CA SER A 57 3.70 -7.57 -3.29
C SER A 57 4.74 -8.34 -2.45
N LEU A 58 4.76 -8.17 -1.12
CA LEU A 58 5.80 -8.73 -0.24
C LEU A 58 5.23 -9.74 0.79
N MET A 59 3.97 -10.14 0.65
CA MET A 59 3.38 -11.24 1.42
C MET A 59 4.05 -12.60 1.11
N TYR A 60 4.92 -12.67 0.09
CA TYR A 60 5.68 -13.86 -0.32
C TYR A 60 7.20 -13.64 -0.41
N GLY A 61 7.77 -12.68 0.32
CA GLY A 61 9.21 -12.44 0.24
C GLY A 61 9.82 -11.83 1.48
N ASN A 62 10.34 -12.70 2.36
CA ASN A 62 11.56 -12.54 3.19
C ASN A 62 11.97 -11.12 3.65
N SER A 63 11.03 -10.26 4.02
CA SER A 63 11.36 -8.93 4.56
C SER A 63 11.45 -9.03 6.07
N PRO A 64 12.55 -8.59 6.70
CA PRO A 64 12.65 -8.64 8.15
C PRO A 64 11.55 -7.75 8.74
N ARG A 65 10.65 -8.38 9.48
CA ARG A 65 9.59 -7.71 10.24
C ARG A 65 10.25 -6.62 11.09
N ALA A 66 9.85 -5.36 10.90
CA ALA A 66 10.39 -4.25 11.68
C ALA A 66 10.22 -4.55 13.17
N VAL A 67 11.34 -4.77 13.87
CA VAL A 67 11.37 -5.24 15.26
C VAL A 67 11.31 -4.03 16.19
N LEU A 68 10.18 -3.31 16.21
CA LEU A 68 9.92 -2.40 17.32
C LEU A 68 9.53 -3.26 18.53
N LYS A 69 10.53 -3.61 19.36
CA LYS A 69 10.28 -4.25 20.66
C LYS A 69 9.54 -3.24 21.54
N LYS A 70 8.26 -3.51 21.85
CA LYS A 70 7.59 -2.88 22.99
C LYS A 70 8.24 -3.45 24.26
N ALA A 71 8.95 -2.62 25.02
CA ALA A 71 9.46 -3.01 26.32
C ALA A 71 8.26 -3.36 27.23
N GLN A 72 8.24 -4.61 27.67
CA GLN A 72 7.30 -5.11 28.65
C GLN A 72 7.78 -4.70 30.04
N GLY A 73 6.98 -3.85 30.71
CA GLY A 73 6.91 -3.74 32.17
C GLY A 73 8.15 -3.23 32.90
N LEU A 74 8.13 -1.95 33.27
CA LEU A 74 8.83 -1.45 34.45
C LEU A 74 8.27 -2.18 35.69
N LYS A 75 8.91 -3.27 36.14
CA LYS A 75 8.64 -3.84 37.47
C LYS A 75 9.36 -2.97 38.49
N ARG A 76 8.63 -1.98 39.03
CA ARG A 76 8.98 -1.34 40.30
C ARG A 76 8.89 -2.41 41.39
N PHE A 77 10.02 -2.94 41.85
CA PHE A 77 10.07 -3.58 43.15
C PHE A 77 10.15 -2.47 44.18
N GLY A 78 8.99 -2.10 44.72
CA GLY A 78 8.89 -1.31 45.93
C GLY A 78 9.32 -2.18 47.10
N VAL A 79 10.25 -1.63 47.87
CA VAL A 79 10.73 -2.12 49.16
C VAL A 79 9.57 -2.09 50.16
N GLN A 80 9.29 -3.21 50.84
CA GLN A 80 9.10 -3.31 52.29
C GLN A 80 9.05 -4.78 52.69
#